data_AF-A0AA90PWE1-F1
#
_entry.id   AF-A0AA90PWE1-F1
#
_cell.length_a   1.000
_cell.length_b   1.000
_cell.length_c   1.000
_cell.angle_alpha   90.00
_cell.angle_beta   90.00
_cell.angle_gamma   90.00
#
_symmetry.space_group_name_H-M   'P 1'
#
loop_
_entity.id
_entity.type
_entity.pdbx_description
1 polymer ?
#
loop_
_entity_poly.entity_id
_entity_poly.type
_entity_poly.pdbx_seq_one_letter_code
_entity_poly.pdbx_strand_id
1 'polypeptide(L)'
;MSVVYGDTTFINKGKYLKIPAKKKSAYIMPFCHQSVFVKTELLKQHHFDTSFKICADNDFFIKIAKEGHKFYKIDEIIAVYNFEGLSSNKPFRLFFENLRIAQKYNKLSFLFCIPSLCSLSLKFFIKSFIPSSVTTKIKASLYDKS
;
A
#
# COMPACT_ATOMS: atom_id res chain seq x y z
N MET A 1 -11.02 11.30 18.85
CA MET A 1 -10.28 11.00 17.60
C MET A 1 -9.65 9.61 17.73
N SER A 2 -9.85 8.71 16.78
CA SER A 2 -9.42 7.30 16.89
C SER A 2 -8.13 7.00 16.11
N VAL A 3 -8.01 7.59 14.93
CA VAL A 3 -6.83 7.49 14.05
C VAL A 3 -6.53 8.88 13.49
N VAL A 4 -5.25 9.25 13.47
CA VAL A 4 -4.73 10.46 12.82
C VAL A 4 -3.72 10.05 11.78
N TYR A 5 -3.80 10.59 10.58
CA TYR A 5 -2.79 10.36 9.56
C TYR A 5 -2.46 11.65 8.84
N GLY A 6 -1.21 11.77 8.39
CA GLY A 6 -0.76 12.87 7.57
C GLY A 6 -0.24 12.40 6.22
N ASP A 7 0.40 13.32 5.53
CA ASP A 7 1.02 13.07 4.25
C ASP A 7 2.36 12.33 4.43
N THR A 8 2.79 11.71 3.33
CA THR A 8 4.05 10.99 3.25
C THR A 8 4.80 11.48 2.02
N THR A 9 6.12 11.54 2.10
CA THR A 9 6.98 11.82 0.94
C THR A 9 8.02 10.73 0.79
N PHE A 10 8.46 10.50 -0.45
CA PHE A 10 9.63 9.66 -0.70
C PHE A 10 10.89 10.51 -0.72
N ILE A 11 12.02 9.89 -0.39
CA ILE A 11 13.34 10.43 -0.72
C ILE A 11 14.06 9.48 -1.68
N ASN A 12 14.57 10.03 -2.78
CA ASN A 12 15.42 9.29 -3.71
C ASN A 12 16.60 10.16 -4.15
N LYS A 13 17.83 9.65 -3.96
CA LYS A 13 19.08 10.39 -4.23
C LYS A 13 19.08 11.83 -3.67
N GLY A 14 18.50 12.04 -2.48
CA GLY A 14 18.42 13.36 -1.83
C GLY A 14 17.26 14.26 -2.30
N LYS A 15 16.43 13.83 -3.27
CA LYS A 15 15.25 14.58 -3.72
C LYS A 15 13.97 14.06 -3.06
N TYR A 16 13.14 14.99 -2.60
CA TYR A 16 11.81 14.70 -2.05
C TYR A 16 10.79 14.56 -3.19
N LEU A 17 10.10 13.42 -3.25
CA LEU A 17 9.09 13.14 -4.26
C LEU A 17 7.70 12.99 -3.62
N LYS A 18 6.73 13.74 -4.15
CA LYS A 18 5.31 13.62 -3.73
C LYS A 18 4.74 12.26 -4.11
N ILE A 19 3.99 11.66 -3.20
CA ILE A 19 3.27 10.41 -3.48
C ILE A 19 2.00 10.74 -4.27
N PRO A 20 1.75 10.10 -5.42
CA PRO A 20 0.49 10.27 -6.13
C PRO A 20 -0.67 9.78 -5.24
N ALA A 21 -1.76 10.55 -5.21
CA ALA A 21 -2.94 10.19 -4.45
C ALA A 21 -3.44 8.79 -4.86
N LYS A 22 -3.60 7.90 -3.87
CA LYS A 22 -4.25 6.61 -4.12
C LYS A 22 -5.71 6.83 -4.46
N LYS A 23 -6.23 6.08 -5.43
CA LYS A 23 -7.68 6.03 -5.67
C LYS A 23 -8.38 5.56 -4.41
N LYS A 24 -9.48 6.23 -4.02
CA LYS A 24 -10.30 5.80 -2.89
C LYS A 24 -10.80 4.37 -3.14
N SER A 25 -10.60 3.51 -2.15
CA SER A 25 -11.06 2.13 -2.17
C SER A 25 -11.59 1.79 -0.77
N ALA A 26 -12.69 1.05 -0.71
CA ALA A 26 -13.24 0.54 0.55
C ALA A 26 -12.36 -0.57 1.18
N TYR A 27 -11.39 -1.10 0.42
CA TYR A 27 -10.57 -2.25 0.82
C TYR A 27 -9.06 -1.95 0.81
N ILE A 28 -8.68 -0.67 0.70
CA ILE A 28 -7.29 -0.24 0.76
C ILE A 28 -7.20 1.02 1.62
N MET A 29 -6.28 1.00 2.59
CA MET A 29 -6.00 2.19 3.41
C MET A 29 -5.53 3.37 2.52
N PRO A 30 -6.09 4.58 2.71
CA PRO A 30 -5.80 5.71 1.82
C PRO A 30 -4.47 6.42 2.13
N PHE A 31 -3.74 6.00 3.15
CA PHE A 31 -2.49 6.61 3.62
C PHE A 31 -1.31 5.63 3.62
N CYS A 32 -0.13 6.09 4.05
CA CYS A 32 1.03 5.23 4.33
C CYS A 32 0.99 4.75 5.78
N HIS A 33 1.38 3.50 6.03
CA HIS A 33 1.46 2.92 7.36
C HIS A 33 2.44 3.66 8.30
N GLN A 34 3.43 4.38 7.75
CA GLN A 34 4.40 5.16 8.52
C GLN A 34 3.87 6.56 8.87
N SER A 35 2.78 6.99 8.25
CA SER A 35 2.22 8.34 8.42
C SER A 35 0.93 8.34 9.22
N VAL A 36 0.75 7.37 10.12
CA VAL A 36 -0.48 7.18 10.88
C VAL A 36 -0.19 6.91 12.35
N PHE A 37 -0.97 7.55 13.21
CA PHE A 37 -1.03 7.32 14.64
C PHE A 37 -2.40 6.75 15.00
N VAL A 38 -2.40 5.70 15.82
CA VAL A 38 -3.60 5.01 16.26
C VAL A 38 -3.61 4.99 17.78
N LYS A 39 -4.78 5.21 18.38
CA LYS A 39 -4.91 5.05 19.83
C LYS A 39 -4.49 3.64 20.27
N THR A 40 -3.69 3.56 21.32
CA THR A 40 -3.18 2.29 21.86
C THR A 40 -4.30 1.32 22.27
N GLU A 41 -5.43 1.83 22.79
CA GLU A 41 -6.59 1.01 23.15
C GLU A 41 -7.13 0.20 21.97
N LEU A 42 -7.17 0.79 20.76
CA LEU A 42 -7.62 0.12 19.55
C LEU A 42 -6.65 -0.96 19.08
N LEU A 43 -5.34 -0.71 19.19
CA LEU A 43 -4.33 -1.71 18.86
C LEU A 43 -4.39 -2.93 19.81
N LYS A 44 -4.70 -2.70 21.09
CA LYS A 44 -4.88 -3.77 22.09
C LYS A 44 -6.19 -4.54 21.90
N GLN A 45 -7.25 -3.86 21.47
CA GLN A 45 -8.56 -4.50 21.22
C GLN A 45 -8.60 -5.23 19.88
N HIS A 46 -7.90 -4.73 18.85
CA HIS A 46 -7.88 -5.27 17.50
C HIS A 46 -6.45 -5.61 17.10
N HIS A 47 -5.99 -6.81 17.45
CA HIS A 47 -4.68 -7.30 17.04
C HIS A 47 -4.58 -7.46 15.51
N PHE A 48 -3.37 -7.27 14.98
CA PHE A 48 -3.08 -7.58 13.59
C PHE A 48 -3.24 -9.07 13.30
N ASP A 49 -3.90 -9.40 12.19
CA ASP A 49 -3.96 -10.78 11.70
C ASP A 49 -2.62 -11.15 11.05
N THR A 50 -1.81 -11.89 11.79
CA THR A 50 -0.45 -12.27 11.40
C THR A 50 -0.39 -13.30 10.28
N SER A 51 -1.53 -13.80 9.81
CA SER A 51 -1.60 -14.61 8.59
C SER A 51 -1.41 -13.77 7.32
N PHE A 52 -1.63 -12.44 7.39
CA PHE A 52 -1.14 -11.48 6.40
C PHE A 52 0.29 -11.06 6.76
N LYS A 53 1.26 -11.25 5.86
CA LYS A 53 2.66 -10.87 6.14
C LYS A 53 3.04 -9.51 5.56
N ILE A 54 2.26 -9.00 4.60
CA ILE A 54 2.48 -7.71 3.97
C ILE A 54 1.32 -6.75 4.30
N CYS A 55 0.08 -7.23 4.27
CA CYS A 55 -1.11 -6.37 4.38
C CYS A 55 -1.85 -6.43 5.73
N ALA A 56 -1.16 -6.81 6.82
CA ALA A 56 -1.80 -6.95 8.14
C ALA A 56 -2.36 -5.60 8.65
N ASP A 57 -1.65 -4.52 8.36
CA ASP A 57 -2.05 -3.13 8.60
C ASP A 57 -3.34 -2.76 7.84
N ASN A 58 -3.44 -3.16 6.57
CA ASN A 58 -4.60 -2.88 5.73
C ASN A 58 -5.86 -3.55 6.30
N ASP A 59 -5.76 -4.81 6.70
CA ASP A 59 -6.87 -5.54 7.34
C ASP A 59 -7.33 -4.85 8.62
N PHE A 60 -6.39 -4.46 9.48
CA PHE A 60 -6.67 -3.73 10.72
C PHE A 60 -7.42 -2.42 10.46
N PHE A 61 -6.93 -1.59 9.52
CA PHE A 61 -7.56 -0.29 9.23
C PHE A 61 -8.95 -0.42 8.62
N ILE A 62 -9.18 -1.42 7.76
CA ILE A 62 -10.52 -1.70 7.23
C ILE A 62 -11.45 -2.17 8.35
N LYS A 63 -10.97 -3.03 9.26
CA LYS A 63 -11.74 -3.52 10.42
C LYS A 63 -12.27 -2.35 11.24
N ILE A 64 -11.38 -1.49 11.74
CA ILE A 64 -11.77 -0.39 12.63
C ILE A 64 -12.60 0.68 11.89
N ALA A 65 -12.37 0.88 10.58
CA ALA A 65 -13.20 1.76 9.76
C ALA A 65 -14.64 1.23 9.65
N LYS A 66 -14.82 -0.08 9.47
CA LYS A 66 -16.14 -0.73 9.44
C LYS A 66 -16.86 -0.71 10.79
N GLU A 67 -16.11 -0.68 11.88
CA GLU A 67 -16.64 -0.51 13.24
C GLU A 67 -17.00 0.96 13.56
N GLY A 68 -16.81 1.88 12.60
CA GLY A 68 -17.22 3.28 12.73
C GLY A 68 -16.20 4.20 13.40
N HIS A 69 -14.97 3.73 13.62
CA HIS A 69 -13.91 4.58 14.17
C HIS A 69 -13.54 5.70 13.20
N LYS A 70 -13.36 6.91 13.75
CA LYS A 70 -13.10 8.12 12.96
C LYS A 70 -11.62 8.29 12.63
N PHE A 71 -11.35 8.56 11.36
CA PHE A 71 -10.03 8.87 10.82
C PHE A 71 -9.95 10.36 10.54
N TYR A 72 -8.85 10.99 10.97
CA TYR A 72 -8.61 12.41 10.78
C TYR A 72 -7.34 12.63 9.97
N LYS A 73 -7.45 13.37 8.87
CA LYS A 73 -6.29 13.79 8.06
C LYS A 73 -5.75 15.11 8.59
N ILE A 74 -4.44 15.22 8.70
CA ILE A 74 -3.71 16.49 8.88
C ILE A 74 -2.86 16.79 7.65
N ASP A 75 -2.65 18.07 7.34
CA ASP A 75 -1.85 18.53 6.21
C ASP A 75 -0.37 18.69 6.60
N GLU A 76 0.17 17.66 7.25
CA GLU A 76 1.56 17.60 7.72
C GLU A 76 2.26 16.37 7.16
N ILE A 77 3.55 16.51 6.84
CA ILE A 77 4.39 15.38 6.43
C ILE A 77 4.81 14.61 7.68
N ILE A 78 4.24 13.42 7.87
CA ILE A 78 4.49 12.59 9.05
C ILE A 78 5.61 11.58 8.81
N ALA A 79 5.84 11.16 7.56
CA ALA A 79 6.95 10.27 7.26
C ALA A 79 7.63 10.57 5.92
N VAL A 80 8.93 10.29 5.92
CA VAL A 80 9.82 10.29 4.76
C VAL A 80 10.43 8.90 4.68
N TYR A 81 10.30 8.22 3.55
CA TYR A 81 10.90 6.89 3.41
C TYR A 81 11.52 6.65 2.02
N ASN A 82 12.47 5.72 1.97
CA ASN A 82 13.12 5.31 0.73
C ASN A 82 12.20 4.37 -0.07
N PHE A 83 12.48 4.21 -1.37
CA PHE A 83 11.67 3.35 -2.25
C PHE A 83 11.80 1.83 -1.93
N GLU A 84 12.73 1.48 -1.05
CA GLU A 84 13.09 0.11 -0.73
C GLU A 84 12.20 -0.45 0.38
N GLY A 85 11.58 -1.60 0.13
CA GLY A 85 10.68 -2.21 1.10
C GLY A 85 10.18 -3.58 0.68
N LEU A 86 9.73 -4.38 1.66
CA LEU A 86 9.25 -5.75 1.43
C LEU A 86 8.03 -5.80 0.47
N SER A 87 7.15 -4.81 0.54
CA SER A 87 5.98 -4.68 -0.35
C SER A 87 6.37 -4.45 -1.81
N SER A 88 7.48 -3.76 -2.06
CA SER A 88 8.04 -3.52 -3.39
C SER A 88 8.64 -4.79 -4.02
N ASN A 89 9.05 -5.75 -3.20
CA ASN A 89 9.79 -6.95 -3.65
C ASN A 89 8.93 -8.20 -3.84
N LYS A 90 7.69 -8.22 -3.34
CA LYS A 90 6.79 -9.40 -3.41
C LYS A 90 5.40 -9.05 -3.96
N PRO A 91 5.30 -8.64 -5.23
CA PRO A 91 4.06 -8.06 -5.78
C PRO A 91 2.90 -9.07 -5.89
N PHE A 92 3.17 -10.35 -6.20
CA PHE A 92 2.12 -11.38 -6.21
C PHE A 92 1.56 -11.65 -4.82
N ARG A 93 2.43 -11.74 -3.80
CA ARG A 93 1.98 -11.92 -2.42
C ARG A 93 1.14 -10.74 -1.94
N LEU A 94 1.61 -9.52 -2.18
CA LEU A 94 0.86 -8.29 -1.90
C LEU A 94 -0.52 -8.32 -2.57
N PHE A 95 -0.58 -8.74 -3.83
CA PHE A 95 -1.84 -8.85 -4.57
C PHE A 95 -2.79 -9.86 -3.91
N PHE A 96 -2.35 -11.10 -3.70
CA PHE A 96 -3.21 -12.15 -3.12
C PHE A 96 -3.63 -11.83 -1.67
N GLU A 97 -2.77 -11.22 -0.86
CA GLU A 97 -3.15 -10.79 0.48
C GLU A 97 -4.23 -9.70 0.42
N ASN A 98 -4.11 -8.70 -0.45
CA ASN A 98 -5.17 -7.70 -0.66
C ASN A 98 -6.48 -8.32 -1.18
N LEU A 99 -6.41 -9.31 -2.06
CA LEU A 99 -7.61 -10.05 -2.50
C LEU A 99 -8.30 -10.75 -1.35
N ARG A 100 -7.54 -11.45 -0.52
CA ARG A 100 -8.07 -12.18 0.63
C ARG A 100 -8.72 -11.23 1.64
N ILE A 101 -8.13 -10.06 1.86
CA ILE A 101 -8.74 -8.99 2.68
C ILE A 101 -10.04 -8.50 2.05
N ALA A 102 -10.04 -8.17 0.76
CA ALA A 102 -11.24 -7.69 0.08
C ALA A 102 -12.38 -8.74 0.18
N GLN A 103 -12.08 -10.03 -0.01
CA GLN A 103 -13.02 -11.14 0.09
C GLN A 103 -13.56 -11.34 1.52
N LYS A 104 -12.72 -11.15 2.55
CA LYS A 104 -13.13 -11.18 3.96
C LYS A 104 -14.24 -10.17 4.26
N TYR A 105 -14.23 -9.02 3.57
CA TYR A 105 -15.15 -7.91 3.81
C TYR A 105 -16.28 -7.78 2.77
N ASN A 106 -16.14 -8.38 1.59
CA ASN A 106 -17.15 -8.51 0.55
C ASN A 106 -16.76 -9.66 -0.42
N LYS A 107 -17.54 -10.75 -0.42
CA LYS A 107 -17.26 -11.93 -1.25
C LYS A 107 -17.26 -11.63 -2.76
N LEU A 108 -18.02 -10.63 -3.22
CA LEU A 108 -18.10 -10.23 -4.63
C LEU A 108 -16.89 -9.39 -5.09
N SER A 109 -16.02 -8.95 -4.17
CA SER A 109 -14.84 -8.13 -4.48
C SER A 109 -13.85 -8.79 -5.45
N PHE A 110 -13.85 -10.12 -5.52
CA PHE A 110 -12.98 -10.88 -6.42
C PHE A 110 -13.18 -10.51 -7.90
N LEU A 111 -14.41 -10.21 -8.33
CA LEU A 111 -14.73 -9.86 -9.71
C LEU A 111 -14.02 -8.57 -10.16
N PHE A 112 -13.89 -7.60 -9.25
CA PHE A 112 -13.20 -6.33 -9.51
C PHE A 112 -11.68 -6.47 -9.55
N CYS A 113 -11.15 -7.62 -9.14
CA CYS A 113 -9.72 -7.86 -9.00
C CYS A 113 -9.11 -8.63 -10.18
N ILE A 114 -9.92 -9.27 -11.02
CA ILE A 114 -9.46 -10.00 -12.21
C ILE A 114 -8.61 -9.12 -13.16
N PRO A 115 -9.00 -7.86 -13.49
CA PRO A 115 -8.17 -7.01 -14.35
C PRO A 115 -6.80 -6.71 -13.75
N SER A 116 -6.75 -6.58 -12.43
CA SER A 116 -5.52 -6.28 -11.68
C SER A 116 -4.54 -7.47 -11.74
N LEU A 117 -5.05 -8.72 -11.60
CA LEU A 117 -4.25 -9.93 -11.75
C LEU A 117 -3.68 -10.05 -13.17
N CYS A 118 -4.51 -9.86 -14.20
CA CYS A 118 -4.06 -9.88 -15.60
C CYS A 118 -2.95 -8.85 -15.86
N SER A 119 -3.11 -7.62 -15.33
CA SER A 119 -2.09 -6.58 -15.48
C SER A 119 -0.76 -6.92 -14.79
N LEU A 120 -0.82 -7.60 -13.64
CA LEU A 120 0.36 -8.01 -12.88
C LEU A 120 1.10 -9.14 -13.59
N SER A 121 0.37 -10.15 -14.06
CA SER A 121 0.91 -11.25 -14.85
C SER A 121 1.54 -10.74 -16.16
N LEU A 122 0.87 -9.83 -16.86
CA LEU A 122 1.40 -9.21 -18.08
C LEU A 122 2.71 -8.44 -17.82
N LYS A 123 2.77 -7.64 -16.75
CA LYS A 123 4.02 -6.94 -16.36
C LYS A 123 5.16 -7.90 -16.05
N PHE A 124 4.87 -9.00 -15.35
CA PHE A 124 5.88 -10.01 -15.04
C PHE A 124 6.35 -10.73 -16.31
N PHE A 125 5.41 -11.09 -17.20
CA PHE A 125 5.70 -11.69 -18.48
C PHE A 125 6.59 -10.78 -19.33
N ILE A 126 6.20 -9.52 -19.54
CA ILE A 126 7.02 -8.52 -20.26
C ILE A 126 8.42 -8.41 -19.64
N LYS A 127 8.50 -8.31 -18.31
CA LYS A 127 9.79 -8.22 -17.60
C LYS A 127 10.63 -9.49 -17.76
N SER A 128 10.03 -10.66 -17.99
CA SER A 128 10.74 -11.91 -18.25
C SER A 128 11.47 -11.92 -19.59
N PHE A 129 11.03 -11.12 -20.57
CA PHE A 129 11.70 -10.98 -21.87
C PHE A 129 12.67 -9.79 -21.93
N ILE A 130 12.55 -8.83 -21.01
CA ILE A 130 13.40 -7.63 -20.99
C ILE A 130 14.64 -7.89 -20.10
N PRO A 131 15.87 -7.76 -20.63
CA PRO A 131 17.09 -7.87 -19.84
C PRO A 131 17.13 -6.86 -18.68
N SER A 132 17.63 -7.31 -17.52
CA SER A 132 17.72 -6.50 -16.30
C SER A 132 18.51 -5.19 -16.47
N SER A 133 19.48 -5.18 -17.39
CA SER A 133 20.28 -4.01 -17.78
C SER A 133 19.43 -2.90 -18.44
N VAL A 134 18.43 -3.26 -19.24
CA VAL A 134 17.49 -2.30 -19.87
C VAL A 134 16.51 -1.75 -18.84
N THR A 135 15.99 -2.60 -17.96
CA THR A 135 15.07 -2.16 -16.90
C THR A 135 15.74 -1.19 -15.92
N THR A 136 17.03 -1.40 -15.64
CA THR A 136 17.84 -0.54 -14.79
C THR A 136 18.09 0.83 -15.43
N LYS A 137 18.41 0.86 -16.74
CA LYS A 137 18.56 2.11 -17.51
C LYS A 137 17.26 2.91 -17.58
N ILE A 138 16.12 2.25 -17.80
CA ILE A 138 14.80 2.90 -17.82
C ILE A 138 14.46 3.50 -16.45
N LYS A 139 14.66 2.75 -15.36
CA LYS A 139 14.44 3.28 -14.01
C LYS A 139 15.36 4.46 -13.72
N ALA A 140 16.65 4.37 -14.05
CA ALA A 140 17.60 5.46 -13.86
C ALA A 140 17.16 6.74 -14.61
N SER A 141 16.73 6.61 -15.87
CA SER A 141 16.22 7.73 -16.69
C SER A 141 14.96 8.37 -16.12
N LEU A 142 14.04 7.58 -15.53
CA LEU A 142 12.84 8.09 -14.89
C LEU A 142 13.15 8.87 -13.60
N TYR A 143 14.15 8.42 -12.84
CA TYR A 143 14.58 9.06 -11.60
C TYR A 143 15.46 10.29 -11.80
N ASP A 144 16.20 10.41 -12.91
CA ASP A 144 17.00 11.60 -13.21
C ASP A 144 16.15 12.74 -13.80
N LYS A 145 14.95 12.46 -14.32
CA LYS A 145 13.99 13.47 -14.83
C LYS A 145 13.00 14.02 -13.80
N SER A 146 13.09 13.61 -12.54
CA SER A 146 12.32 14.11 -11.40
C SER A 146 13.22 14.84 -10.42
#